data_AF-A0A7E5W2A3-F1
#
_entry.id   AF-A0A7E5W2A3-F1
#
_cell.length_a   1.000
_cell.length_b   1.000
_cell.length_c   1.000
_cell.angle_alpha   90.00
_cell.angle_beta   90.00
_cell.angle_gamma   90.00
#
_symmetry.space_group_name_H-M   'P 1'
#
loop_
_entity.id
_entity.type
_entity.pdbx_description
1 polymer ?
#
loop_
_entity_poly.entity_id
_entity_poly.type
_entity_poly.pdbx_seq_one_letter_code
_entity_poly.pdbx_strand_id
1 'polypeptide(L)'
;MADNLPLIPGKGSVCTDVRGILRTVFKELDYLPPLAADQPPADAPSPDGWIEKYKSECKEIWSHEGELKDQHAKRISHEPLPNIFKLFGEGSARAQPAWRLQRGLLARADLVPNIEQDAGRDGSLWIKNALNVSSCEVVSPQEKRAPPAAAHGSRLAIFDDFSLQTLSIGKIVVRPPPPPPAPPPVPPQPDYMLCVPPQLDFINFTIGHLHTQGLRLVNVSKFEIRLSVRPPRRRELDVELCGPRGLTVTSGAAAELRVHFRPSDVRALSDTLLIRVSMGRDFVVPIACYMQPPILDILIPSVTSSVLSCRAGSPQCPPQHGSDVLELGARLLGDVHCARVLLHCASDHAAFFMLTEDAWVSFTLDCLSSRGSVVAGPFVLWPAWWSGGGVVRGCAWCRAPRAGLHAAALRVLSSTAVIRHLHVLADSLLFKPEHLTIEVTINCINYMQELYLPE
;
A
#
# COMPACT_ATOMS: atom_id res chain seq x y z
N MET A 1 47.32 -42.54 -28.15
CA MET A 1 46.44 -41.39 -28.45
C MET A 1 45.39 -41.90 -29.42
N ALA A 2 44.11 -41.60 -29.18
CA ALA A 2 42.99 -42.05 -29.99
C ALA A 2 41.86 -41.02 -29.87
N ASP A 3 41.43 -40.46 -30.99
CA ASP A 3 40.55 -39.30 -31.00
C ASP A 3 39.08 -39.72 -30.94
N ASN A 4 38.50 -39.60 -29.75
CA ASN A 4 37.07 -39.87 -29.51
C ASN A 4 36.20 -38.72 -30.03
N LEU A 5 36.05 -38.61 -31.35
CA LEU A 5 34.99 -37.80 -31.95
C LEU A 5 33.61 -38.42 -31.66
N PRO A 6 32.58 -37.62 -31.31
CA PRO A 6 31.26 -38.14 -30.99
C PRO A 6 30.56 -38.72 -32.24
N LEU A 7 30.04 -39.93 -32.10
CA LEU A 7 29.35 -40.65 -33.17
C LEU A 7 28.05 -39.95 -33.60
N ILE A 8 27.89 -39.74 -34.92
CA ILE A 8 26.63 -39.30 -35.51
C ILE A 8 25.63 -40.46 -35.46
N PRO A 9 24.44 -40.32 -34.83
CA PRO A 9 23.47 -41.40 -34.75
C PRO A 9 22.80 -41.68 -36.11
N GLY A 10 22.60 -42.96 -36.41
CA GLY A 10 21.97 -43.41 -37.65
C GLY A 10 20.48 -43.07 -37.75
N LYS A 11 19.99 -42.86 -38.98
CA LYS A 11 18.58 -42.56 -39.28
C LYS A 11 17.66 -43.69 -38.77
N GLY A 12 17.04 -43.49 -37.61
CA GLY A 12 16.11 -44.45 -37.01
C GLY A 12 16.06 -44.41 -35.48
N SER A 13 17.06 -43.87 -34.79
CA SER A 13 17.01 -43.70 -33.33
C SER A 13 15.97 -42.66 -32.91
N VAL A 14 15.07 -43.04 -32.00
CA VAL A 14 14.18 -42.11 -31.27
C VAL A 14 15.02 -41.00 -30.66
N CYS A 15 14.53 -39.75 -30.70
CA CYS A 15 15.26 -38.57 -30.22
C CYS A 15 15.84 -38.79 -28.81
N THR A 16 17.18 -38.81 -28.74
CA THR A 16 17.93 -38.74 -27.49
C THR A 16 17.56 -37.46 -26.74
N ASP A 17 17.55 -37.51 -25.41
CA ASP A 17 17.04 -36.43 -24.57
C ASP A 17 17.82 -35.12 -24.75
N VAL A 18 17.29 -34.24 -25.61
CA VAL A 18 17.92 -32.99 -26.02
C VAL A 18 18.11 -32.02 -24.85
N ARG A 19 17.45 -32.26 -23.69
CA ARG A 19 17.68 -31.47 -22.46
C ARG A 19 19.15 -31.50 -22.03
N GLY A 20 19.90 -32.58 -22.29
CA GLY A 20 21.34 -32.60 -22.04
C GLY A 20 22.12 -31.61 -22.90
N ILE A 21 21.80 -31.54 -24.20
CA ILE A 21 22.46 -30.65 -25.17
C ILE A 21 22.03 -29.19 -24.93
N LEU A 22 20.73 -28.93 -24.77
CA LEU A 22 20.20 -27.60 -24.47
C LEU A 22 20.77 -27.06 -23.15
N ARG A 23 20.84 -27.88 -22.08
CA ARG A 23 21.52 -27.48 -20.84
C ARG A 23 23.02 -27.26 -21.01
N THR A 24 23.65 -27.77 -22.07
CA THR A 24 25.07 -27.51 -22.38
C THR A 24 25.24 -26.20 -23.15
N VAL A 25 24.36 -25.92 -24.12
CA VAL A 25 24.31 -24.64 -24.86
C VAL A 25 23.97 -23.46 -23.93
N PHE A 26 23.11 -23.68 -22.93
CA PHE A 26 22.76 -22.65 -21.92
C PHE A 26 23.63 -22.69 -20.65
N LYS A 27 24.76 -23.40 -20.64
CA LYS A 27 25.59 -23.62 -19.44
C LYS A 27 26.70 -22.60 -19.21
N GLU A 28 26.98 -21.71 -20.16
CA GLU A 28 28.04 -20.68 -20.00
C GLU A 28 27.73 -19.62 -18.92
N LEU A 29 26.61 -19.76 -18.20
CA LEU A 29 26.21 -18.94 -17.06
C LEU A 29 26.74 -19.43 -15.71
N ASP A 30 27.36 -20.62 -15.64
CA ASP A 30 27.95 -21.17 -14.40
C ASP A 30 29.37 -20.60 -14.09
N TYR A 31 29.82 -19.57 -14.81
CA TYR A 31 31.06 -18.84 -14.50
C TYR A 31 30.90 -17.87 -13.31
N LEU A 32 30.70 -18.43 -12.12
CA LEU A 32 31.13 -17.79 -10.87
C LEU A 32 32.47 -18.40 -10.44
N PRO A 33 33.43 -17.61 -9.92
CA PRO A 33 34.60 -18.18 -9.29
C PRO A 33 34.17 -19.04 -8.10
N PRO A 34 34.89 -20.13 -7.76
CA PRO A 34 34.64 -20.87 -6.53
C PRO A 34 34.87 -19.94 -5.34
N LEU A 35 33.77 -19.43 -4.77
CA LEU A 35 33.80 -18.70 -3.52
C LEU A 35 34.45 -19.60 -2.48
N ALA A 36 35.42 -19.06 -1.74
CA ALA A 36 36.14 -19.81 -0.73
C ALA A 36 35.14 -20.45 0.24
N ALA A 37 35.36 -21.73 0.56
CA ALA A 37 34.57 -22.44 1.54
C ALA A 37 34.98 -21.96 2.95
N ASP A 38 34.54 -20.76 3.31
CA ASP A 38 34.59 -20.27 4.69
C ASP A 38 33.87 -21.31 5.57
N GLN A 39 34.65 -22.05 6.35
CA GLN A 39 34.11 -22.98 7.33
C GLN A 39 33.28 -22.15 8.33
N PRO A 40 32.00 -22.51 8.59
CA PRO A 40 31.26 -21.88 9.67
C PRO A 40 32.04 -22.09 10.98
N PRO A 41 32.16 -21.06 11.85
CA PRO A 41 32.88 -21.20 13.11
C PRO A 41 32.28 -22.33 13.95
N ALA A 42 33.13 -23.12 14.60
CA ALA A 42 32.76 -24.41 15.21
C ALA A 42 31.68 -24.31 16.31
N ASP A 43 31.49 -23.12 16.88
CA ASP A 43 30.52 -22.84 17.93
C ASP A 43 29.17 -22.28 17.42
N ALA A 44 28.91 -22.33 16.11
CA ALA A 44 27.63 -21.91 15.54
C ALA A 44 26.46 -22.77 16.11
N PRO A 45 25.43 -22.16 16.74
CA PRO A 45 24.33 -22.92 17.32
C PRO A 45 23.54 -23.68 16.26
N SER A 46 23.03 -24.87 16.63
CA SER A 46 22.33 -25.78 15.71
C SER A 46 21.28 -25.06 14.85
N PRO A 47 21.24 -25.30 13.52
CA PRO A 47 20.29 -24.65 12.61
C PRO A 47 18.82 -25.01 12.88
N ASP A 48 18.54 -26.00 13.74
CA ASP A 48 17.19 -26.34 14.19
C ASP A 48 16.77 -25.61 15.48
N GLY A 49 17.71 -25.03 16.23
CA GLY A 49 17.46 -24.43 17.55
C GLY A 49 16.51 -23.23 17.53
N TRP A 50 16.53 -22.44 16.45
CA TRP A 50 15.59 -21.33 16.26
C TRP A 50 14.18 -21.82 15.90
N ILE A 51 14.04 -23.01 15.30
CA ILE A 51 12.75 -23.59 14.89
C ILE A 51 11.96 -24.02 16.14
N GLU A 52 12.61 -24.72 17.08
CA GLU A 52 11.95 -25.09 18.34
C GLU A 52 11.68 -23.87 19.22
N LYS A 53 12.58 -22.87 19.23
CA LYS A 53 12.32 -21.58 19.89
C LYS A 53 11.07 -20.91 19.31
N TYR A 54 11.01 -20.72 18.00
CA TYR A 54 9.87 -20.10 17.32
C TYR A 54 8.55 -20.85 17.55
N LYS A 55 8.56 -22.19 17.50
CA LYS A 55 7.40 -23.02 17.87
C LYS A 55 6.93 -22.76 19.31
N SER A 56 7.86 -22.62 20.25
CA SER A 56 7.51 -22.37 21.66
C SER A 56 6.91 -20.97 21.85
N GLU A 57 7.48 -19.94 21.22
CA GLU A 57 6.98 -18.56 21.24
C GLU A 57 5.59 -18.46 20.58
N CYS A 58 5.37 -19.08 19.41
CA CYS A 58 4.04 -19.13 18.78
C CYS A 58 2.98 -19.81 19.65
N LYS A 59 3.34 -20.88 20.37
CA LYS A 59 2.43 -21.58 21.28
C LYS A 59 2.04 -20.71 22.48
N GLU A 60 2.98 -19.95 23.03
CA GLU A 60 2.73 -19.00 24.11
C GLU A 60 1.83 -17.84 23.64
N ILE A 61 2.10 -17.28 22.46
CA ILE A 61 1.28 -16.24 21.83
C ILE A 61 -0.17 -16.73 21.62
N TRP A 62 -0.39 -17.92 21.05
CA TRP A 62 -1.74 -18.46 20.86
C TRP A 62 -2.46 -18.76 22.17
N SER A 63 -1.74 -19.19 23.21
CA SER A 63 -2.31 -19.38 24.55
C SER A 63 -2.79 -18.05 25.13
N HIS A 64 -1.97 -17.01 25.05
CA HIS A 64 -2.31 -15.67 25.55
C HIS A 64 -3.45 -15.02 24.74
N GLU A 65 -3.48 -15.21 23.41
CA GLU A 65 -4.58 -14.76 22.55
C GLU A 65 -5.90 -15.44 22.94
N GLY A 66 -5.86 -16.74 23.26
CA GLY A 66 -7.01 -17.49 23.79
C GLY A 66 -7.51 -16.91 25.12
N GLU A 67 -6.62 -16.68 26.09
CA GLU A 67 -6.96 -16.06 27.37
C GLU A 67 -7.56 -14.66 27.20
N LEU A 68 -7.00 -13.82 26.31
CA LEU A 68 -7.52 -12.48 26.03
C LEU A 68 -8.91 -12.52 25.40
N LYS A 69 -9.18 -13.46 24.49
CA LYS A 69 -10.52 -13.70 23.92
C LYS A 69 -11.50 -14.13 24.99
N ASP A 70 -11.12 -15.05 25.87
CA ASP A 70 -11.92 -15.49 27.02
C ASP A 70 -12.23 -14.36 28.00
N GLN A 71 -11.23 -13.53 28.34
CA GLN A 71 -11.39 -12.36 29.20
C GLN A 71 -12.24 -11.26 28.54
N HIS A 72 -12.23 -11.16 27.21
CA HIS A 72 -13.09 -10.22 26.49
C HIS A 72 -14.55 -10.73 26.45
N ALA A 73 -14.76 -12.01 26.15
CA ALA A 73 -16.07 -12.65 26.18
C ALA A 73 -16.72 -12.57 27.58
N LYS A 74 -15.95 -12.83 28.64
CA LYS A 74 -16.40 -12.68 30.05
C LYS A 74 -16.83 -11.25 30.36
N ARG A 75 -16.07 -10.23 29.92
CA ARG A 75 -16.46 -8.81 30.07
C ARG A 75 -17.77 -8.50 29.34
N ILE A 76 -17.88 -8.87 28.06
CA ILE A 76 -19.11 -8.67 27.27
C ILE A 76 -20.32 -9.37 27.91
N SER A 77 -20.14 -10.56 28.50
CA SER A 77 -21.23 -11.27 29.18
C SER A 77 -21.69 -10.67 30.52
N HIS A 78 -20.95 -9.70 31.06
CA HIS A 78 -21.27 -9.03 32.33
C HIS A 78 -21.65 -7.54 32.16
N GLU A 79 -21.37 -6.92 31.01
CA GLU A 79 -21.85 -5.58 30.71
C GLU A 79 -23.32 -5.60 30.25
N PRO A 80 -24.19 -4.72 30.78
CA PRO A 80 -25.57 -4.61 30.29
C PRO A 80 -25.55 -4.10 28.85
N LEU A 81 -26.18 -4.84 27.93
CA LEU A 81 -26.22 -4.52 26.49
C LEU A 81 -26.56 -3.04 26.27
N PRO A 82 -25.66 -2.24 25.65
CA PRO A 82 -25.88 -0.81 25.51
C PRO A 82 -27.12 -0.55 24.65
N ASN A 83 -27.95 0.38 25.11
CA ASN A 83 -29.28 0.59 24.55
C ASN A 83 -29.20 0.90 23.05
N ILE A 84 -29.82 0.04 22.24
CA ILE A 84 -29.42 -0.22 20.83
C ILE A 84 -29.62 1.00 19.91
N PHE A 85 -30.45 1.95 20.34
CA PHE A 85 -30.78 3.17 19.60
C PHE A 85 -30.53 4.41 20.47
N LYS A 86 -29.83 5.40 19.92
CA LYS A 86 -29.76 6.74 20.50
C LYS A 86 -30.90 7.58 19.92
N LEU A 87 -31.78 8.09 20.78
CA LEU A 87 -32.76 9.10 20.39
C LEU A 87 -32.04 10.40 20.01
N PHE A 88 -32.52 11.08 18.96
CA PHE A 88 -31.98 12.38 18.56
C PHE A 88 -32.23 13.44 19.64
N GLY A 89 -31.18 14.18 20.03
CA GLY A 89 -31.34 15.44 20.74
C GLY A 89 -31.98 16.50 19.83
N GLU A 90 -32.73 17.43 20.42
CA GLU A 90 -33.70 18.32 19.72
C GLU A 90 -33.09 19.34 18.72
N GLY A 91 -31.78 19.33 18.50
CA GLY A 91 -31.04 20.33 17.71
C GLY A 91 -31.23 20.27 16.18
N SER A 92 -32.13 19.45 15.63
CA SER A 92 -32.31 19.26 14.18
C SER A 92 -33.78 19.39 13.74
N ALA A 93 -34.39 20.54 14.04
CA ALA A 93 -35.78 20.85 13.72
C ALA A 93 -36.01 21.14 12.21
N ARG A 94 -35.86 20.12 11.35
CA ARG A 94 -36.58 20.12 10.06
C ARG A 94 -38.07 20.05 10.36
N ALA A 95 -38.83 21.04 9.89
CA ALA A 95 -40.26 21.21 10.22
C ALA A 95 -41.08 19.96 9.85
N GLN A 96 -41.43 19.15 10.86
CA GLN A 96 -42.35 18.02 10.71
C GLN A 96 -43.80 18.51 10.78
N PRO A 97 -44.74 17.90 10.04
CA PRO A 97 -46.14 18.32 10.04
C PRO A 97 -46.80 18.06 11.40
N ALA A 98 -47.58 19.04 11.87
CA ALA A 98 -48.06 19.13 13.26
C ALA A 98 -48.82 17.90 13.78
N TRP A 99 -49.45 17.10 12.91
CA TRP A 99 -50.14 15.87 13.29
C TRP A 99 -49.23 14.81 13.92
N ARG A 100 -47.90 14.86 13.67
CA ARG A 100 -46.94 13.94 14.28
C ARG A 100 -46.63 14.25 15.76
N LEU A 101 -46.82 15.48 16.21
CA LEU A 101 -46.50 15.89 17.60
C LEU A 101 -47.55 15.41 18.63
N GLN A 102 -48.76 15.03 18.19
CA GLN A 102 -49.85 14.64 19.11
C GLN A 102 -49.88 13.15 19.48
N ARG A 103 -48.97 12.31 18.94
CA ARG A 103 -48.85 10.90 19.31
C ARG A 103 -47.36 10.55 19.38
N GLY A 104 -46.89 10.06 20.54
CA GLY A 104 -45.51 9.68 20.79
C GLY A 104 -45.06 8.39 20.07
N LEU A 105 -45.29 8.33 18.76
CA LEU A 105 -44.97 7.22 17.89
C LEU A 105 -43.65 7.50 17.17
N LEU A 106 -42.55 7.02 17.74
CA LEU A 106 -41.23 7.02 17.09
C LEU A 106 -41.31 6.25 15.78
N ALA A 107 -40.95 6.88 14.66
CA ALA A 107 -40.83 6.17 13.40
C ALA A 107 -39.49 5.43 13.31
N ARG A 108 -39.42 4.38 12.49
CA ARG A 108 -38.19 3.61 12.25
C ARG A 108 -37.05 4.46 11.65
N ALA A 109 -37.35 5.64 11.10
CA ALA A 109 -36.38 6.60 10.60
C ALA A 109 -35.79 7.53 11.70
N ASP A 110 -36.45 7.63 12.86
CA ASP A 110 -35.98 8.41 14.01
C ASP A 110 -35.01 7.60 14.91
N LEU A 111 -34.86 6.30 14.61
CA LEU A 111 -34.01 5.33 15.30
C LEU A 111 -32.72 5.07 14.50
N VAL A 112 -31.67 5.84 14.78
CA VAL A 112 -30.35 5.61 14.17
C VAL A 112 -29.54 4.63 15.04
N PRO A 113 -28.91 3.58 14.45
CA PRO A 113 -27.98 2.72 15.17
C PRO A 113 -26.84 3.52 15.80
N ASN A 114 -26.35 3.07 16.95
CA ASN A 114 -25.14 3.66 17.52
C ASN A 114 -23.92 3.34 16.63
N ILE A 115 -23.02 4.30 16.42
CA ILE A 115 -21.94 4.22 15.42
C ILE A 115 -20.96 3.05 15.66
N GLU A 116 -20.90 2.58 16.91
CA GLU A 116 -20.14 1.41 17.36
C GLU A 116 -20.68 0.07 16.79
N GLN A 117 -21.92 0.03 16.24
CA GLN A 117 -22.46 -1.13 15.54
C GLN A 117 -22.18 -1.16 14.03
N ASP A 118 -21.98 0.00 13.37
CA ASP A 118 -21.61 0.01 11.95
C ASP A 118 -20.17 -0.51 11.77
N ALA A 119 -19.27 -0.17 12.70
CA ALA A 119 -17.91 -0.74 12.75
C ALA A 119 -17.87 -2.26 13.04
N GLY A 120 -19.00 -2.87 13.41
CA GLY A 120 -19.13 -4.30 13.72
C GLY A 120 -19.88 -5.12 12.67
N ARG A 121 -20.14 -4.58 11.47
CA ARG A 121 -21.10 -5.16 10.51
C ARG A 121 -20.58 -5.67 9.16
N ASP A 122 -19.27 -5.64 8.92
CA ASP A 122 -18.67 -6.27 7.72
C ASP A 122 -18.60 -7.81 7.81
N GLY A 123 -19.02 -8.40 8.94
CA GLY A 123 -19.15 -9.85 9.14
C GLY A 123 -20.56 -10.38 8.82
N SER A 124 -20.71 -11.08 7.69
CA SER A 124 -21.87 -11.92 7.32
C SER A 124 -23.24 -11.23 7.12
N LEU A 125 -23.55 -10.87 5.87
CA LEU A 125 -24.92 -11.06 5.30
C LEU A 125 -25.04 -10.98 3.76
N TRP A 126 -23.96 -10.78 3.00
CA TRP A 126 -24.01 -10.77 1.53
C TRP A 126 -24.40 -12.13 0.92
N ILE A 127 -24.13 -13.25 1.61
CA ILE A 127 -24.57 -14.60 1.17
C ILE A 127 -26.01 -14.88 1.64
N LYS A 128 -26.97 -14.07 1.17
CA LYS A 128 -28.41 -14.43 1.17
C LYS A 128 -29.31 -13.72 0.15
N ASN A 129 -28.78 -12.82 -0.69
CA ASN A 129 -29.53 -12.23 -1.81
C ASN A 129 -29.28 -12.89 -3.18
N ALA A 130 -28.40 -13.90 -3.26
CA ALA A 130 -28.07 -14.60 -4.51
C ALA A 130 -29.04 -15.73 -4.91
N LEU A 131 -30.13 -15.95 -4.15
CA LEU A 131 -31.07 -17.07 -4.35
C LEU A 131 -32.54 -16.63 -4.49
N ASN A 132 -32.81 -15.35 -4.74
CA ASN A 132 -34.17 -14.80 -4.86
C ASN A 132 -34.49 -14.21 -6.26
N VAL A 133 -33.74 -14.63 -7.30
CA VAL A 133 -33.94 -14.19 -8.70
C VAL A 133 -33.94 -15.40 -9.65
N SER A 134 -34.78 -16.41 -9.37
CA SER A 134 -34.96 -17.55 -10.27
C SER A 134 -36.29 -18.32 -10.12
N SER A 135 -37.42 -17.66 -10.42
CA SER A 135 -38.63 -18.32 -10.97
C SER A 135 -39.76 -17.32 -11.27
N CYS A 136 -40.43 -17.52 -12.41
CA CYS A 136 -41.76 -17.02 -12.80
C CYS A 136 -42.03 -15.47 -12.85
N GLU A 137 -42.66 -14.91 -13.89
CA GLU A 137 -42.93 -15.41 -15.25
C GLU A 137 -43.37 -14.25 -16.20
N VAL A 138 -43.61 -14.55 -17.49
CA VAL A 138 -44.26 -13.78 -18.60
C VAL A 138 -44.90 -12.41 -18.25
N VAL A 139 -44.78 -11.32 -19.04
CA VAL A 139 -45.04 -11.19 -20.50
C VAL A 139 -44.23 -10.07 -21.17
N SER A 140 -43.74 -10.33 -22.39
CA SER A 140 -43.38 -9.34 -23.44
C SER A 140 -44.40 -9.46 -24.59
N PRO A 141 -44.65 -8.45 -25.48
CA PRO A 141 -43.68 -7.54 -26.10
C PRO A 141 -44.20 -6.05 -26.11
N GLN A 142 -43.87 -5.08 -26.98
CA GLN A 142 -43.26 -5.10 -28.32
C GLN A 142 -42.72 -3.70 -28.76
N GLU A 143 -41.50 -3.65 -29.34
CA GLU A 143 -41.04 -2.68 -30.38
C GLU A 143 -41.02 -1.14 -30.10
N LYS A 144 -40.32 -0.27 -30.86
CA LYS A 144 -39.37 -0.40 -32.00
C LYS A 144 -38.36 0.78 -32.04
N ARG A 145 -37.10 0.47 -32.43
CA ARG A 145 -36.11 1.28 -33.18
C ARG A 145 -35.79 2.75 -32.82
N ALA A 146 -34.49 3.01 -32.63
CA ALA A 146 -33.78 4.24 -33.03
C ALA A 146 -33.21 4.06 -34.48
N PRO A 147 -32.39 4.95 -35.11
CA PRO A 147 -31.74 6.18 -34.61
C PRO A 147 -31.95 7.43 -35.54
N PRO A 148 -30.97 8.27 -36.01
CA PRO A 148 -30.88 9.65 -35.50
C PRO A 148 -30.67 10.80 -36.52
N ALA A 149 -30.64 12.03 -35.98
CA ALA A 149 -29.84 13.21 -36.40
C ALA A 149 -30.31 14.20 -37.50
N ALA A 150 -29.74 15.42 -37.38
CA ALA A 150 -29.52 16.48 -38.38
C ALA A 150 -30.62 17.54 -38.73
N ALA A 151 -30.31 18.77 -38.32
CA ALA A 151 -30.30 20.04 -39.09
C ALA A 151 -31.58 20.74 -39.64
N HIS A 152 -31.72 22.00 -39.20
CA HIS A 152 -32.14 23.22 -39.92
C HIS A 152 -33.45 23.30 -40.76
N GLY A 153 -34.28 24.32 -40.43
CA GLY A 153 -34.67 25.32 -41.45
C GLY A 153 -36.15 25.73 -41.56
N SER A 154 -36.49 26.91 -41.02
CA SER A 154 -37.60 27.81 -41.47
C SER A 154 -39.07 27.32 -41.38
N ARG A 155 -40.12 28.17 -41.49
CA ARG A 155 -40.40 29.52 -40.92
C ARG A 155 -41.87 29.89 -41.24
N LEU A 156 -42.65 30.45 -40.28
CA LEU A 156 -44.03 30.99 -40.46
C LEU A 156 -45.09 29.90 -40.82
N ALA A 157 -46.42 30.07 -40.76
CA ALA A 157 -47.36 31.17 -40.44
C ALA A 157 -48.74 30.52 -40.07
N ILE A 158 -49.82 31.14 -39.55
CA ILE A 158 -50.21 32.46 -38.99
C ILE A 158 -51.53 32.25 -38.17
N PHE A 159 -52.17 33.30 -37.63
CA PHE A 159 -53.38 33.35 -36.75
C PHE A 159 -53.10 33.06 -35.27
N ASP A 160 -53.09 34.04 -34.36
CA ASP A 160 -54.14 35.00 -33.93
C ASP A 160 -55.24 34.29 -33.10
N ASP A 161 -55.68 34.80 -31.95
CA ASP A 161 -55.92 36.22 -31.61
C ASP A 161 -55.82 36.52 -30.07
N PHE A 162 -56.14 37.77 -29.68
CA PHE A 162 -56.32 38.33 -28.32
C PHE A 162 -55.07 38.54 -27.43
N SER A 163 -54.54 39.78 -27.47
CA SER A 163 -53.57 40.29 -26.48
C SER A 163 -54.24 41.14 -25.39
N LEU A 164 -54.31 40.60 -24.16
CA LEU A 164 -54.74 41.35 -22.97
C LEU A 164 -53.57 42.17 -22.40
N GLN A 165 -53.50 43.46 -22.75
CA GLN A 165 -52.55 44.40 -22.14
C GLN A 165 -52.94 44.73 -20.70
N THR A 166 -52.29 44.08 -19.73
CA THR A 166 -52.42 44.42 -18.30
C THR A 166 -51.28 45.32 -17.85
N LEU A 167 -51.50 46.64 -17.89
CA LEU A 167 -50.51 47.64 -17.45
C LEU A 167 -50.36 47.64 -15.92
N SER A 168 -49.43 46.83 -15.39
CA SER A 168 -49.07 46.90 -13.97
C SER A 168 -48.22 48.14 -13.68
N ILE A 169 -48.79 49.07 -12.90
CA ILE A 169 -48.09 50.28 -12.44
C ILE A 169 -46.83 49.86 -11.65
N GLY A 170 -45.72 50.57 -11.89
CA GLY A 170 -44.37 50.14 -11.53
C GLY A 170 -44.23 49.65 -10.09
N LYS A 171 -43.90 48.36 -9.95
CA LYS A 171 -43.58 47.73 -8.66
C LYS A 171 -42.34 48.39 -8.08
N ILE A 172 -42.51 49.28 -7.10
CA ILE A 172 -41.41 50.01 -6.46
C ILE A 172 -40.44 49.01 -5.84
N VAL A 173 -39.27 48.85 -6.49
CA VAL A 173 -38.18 48.06 -5.94
C VAL A 173 -37.60 48.86 -4.78
N VAL A 174 -38.01 48.53 -3.56
CA VAL A 174 -37.39 49.04 -2.33
C VAL A 174 -35.94 48.56 -2.34
N ARG A 175 -35.05 49.45 -2.79
CA ARG A 175 -33.61 49.20 -2.84
C ARG A 175 -33.17 48.92 -1.40
N PRO A 176 -32.62 47.74 -1.08
CA PRO A 176 -32.10 47.51 0.27
C PRO A 176 -31.07 48.60 0.58
N PRO A 177 -30.99 49.08 1.83
CA PRO A 177 -29.97 50.07 2.20
C PRO A 177 -28.59 49.52 1.82
N PRO A 178 -27.67 50.37 1.34
CA PRO A 178 -26.32 49.91 1.01
C PRO A 178 -25.73 49.21 2.24
N PRO A 179 -25.02 48.07 2.08
CA PRO A 179 -24.39 47.41 3.20
C PRO A 179 -23.48 48.44 3.91
N PRO A 180 -23.45 48.45 5.26
CA PRO A 180 -22.61 49.39 5.98
C PRO A 180 -21.16 49.26 5.48
N PRO A 181 -20.42 50.38 5.33
CA PRO A 181 -19.07 50.35 4.81
C PRO A 181 -18.25 49.36 5.64
N ALA A 182 -17.57 48.45 4.96
CA ALA A 182 -16.79 47.40 5.62
C ALA A 182 -15.84 48.06 6.64
N PRO A 183 -15.80 47.57 7.90
CA PRO A 183 -14.97 48.18 8.92
C PRO A 183 -13.52 48.22 8.45
N PRO A 184 -12.78 49.31 8.74
CA PRO A 184 -11.41 49.46 8.24
C PRO A 184 -10.57 48.24 8.66
N PRO A 185 -9.72 47.71 7.76
CA PRO A 185 -8.95 46.49 8.04
C PRO A 185 -8.12 46.70 9.29
N VAL A 186 -8.37 45.86 10.30
CA VAL A 186 -7.67 45.92 11.58
C VAL A 186 -6.17 45.74 11.32
N PRO A 187 -5.30 46.65 11.82
CA PRO A 187 -3.87 46.53 11.58
C PRO A 187 -3.34 45.19 12.12
N PRO A 188 -2.40 44.53 11.41
CA PRO A 188 -1.88 43.23 11.83
C PRO A 188 -1.25 43.33 13.22
N GLN A 189 -1.64 42.42 14.10
CA GLN A 189 -1.08 42.35 15.45
C GLN A 189 0.42 42.00 15.37
N PRO A 190 1.28 42.70 16.13
CA PRO A 190 2.71 42.42 16.15
C PRO A 190 3.02 41.08 16.83
N ASP A 191 3.93 40.33 16.23
CA ASP A 191 4.43 39.06 16.75
C ASP A 191 5.47 39.32 17.87
N TYR A 192 5.02 39.29 19.13
CA TYR A 192 5.84 39.56 20.32
C TYR A 192 6.52 38.33 20.93
N MET A 193 6.15 37.13 20.48
CA MET A 193 6.74 35.85 20.87
C MET A 193 7.21 35.10 19.62
N LEU A 194 8.22 34.24 19.78
CA LEU A 194 8.73 33.34 18.74
C LEU A 194 8.69 31.90 19.26
N CYS A 195 8.16 30.96 18.46
CA CYS A 195 8.19 29.54 18.76
C CYS A 195 9.31 28.84 17.98
N VAL A 196 10.17 28.10 18.69
CA VAL A 196 11.31 27.37 18.10
C VAL A 196 11.35 25.94 18.64
N PRO A 197 11.15 24.89 17.81
CA PRO A 197 10.75 24.95 16.39
C PRO A 197 9.31 25.48 16.21
N PRO A 198 8.91 25.89 14.98
CA PRO A 198 7.57 26.39 14.69
C PRO A 198 6.51 25.29 14.57
N GLN A 199 6.92 24.03 14.42
CA GLN A 199 6.10 22.82 14.40
C GLN A 199 6.85 21.68 15.10
N LEU A 200 6.14 20.61 15.48
CA LEU A 200 6.74 19.41 16.08
C LEU A 200 6.40 18.17 15.24
N ASP A 201 7.45 17.47 14.79
CA ASP A 201 7.34 16.34 13.89
C ASP A 201 7.88 15.07 14.57
N PHE A 202 6.99 14.24 15.11
CA PHE A 202 7.32 12.93 15.66
C PHE A 202 7.35 11.90 14.54
N ILE A 203 8.52 11.80 13.88
CA ILE A 203 8.75 10.97 12.70
C ILE A 203 9.34 9.60 13.11
N ASN A 204 8.87 8.52 12.48
CA ASN A 204 9.41 7.14 12.61
C ASN A 204 9.47 6.63 14.06
N PHE A 205 8.40 6.88 14.81
CA PHE A 205 8.27 6.54 16.23
C PHE A 205 8.10 5.04 16.50
N THR A 206 8.60 4.55 17.64
CA THR A 206 8.28 3.19 18.14
C THR A 206 6.96 3.21 18.93
N ILE A 207 6.04 2.27 18.65
CA ILE A 207 4.76 2.11 19.39
C ILE A 207 5.03 1.88 20.88
N GLY A 208 4.21 2.44 21.77
CA GLY A 208 4.28 2.26 23.23
C GLY A 208 5.42 2.99 23.94
N HIS A 209 6.52 3.28 23.25
CA HIS A 209 7.62 4.10 23.76
C HIS A 209 7.18 5.56 23.98
N LEU A 210 7.80 6.23 24.95
CA LEU A 210 7.58 7.65 25.23
C LEU A 210 8.58 8.50 24.44
N HIS A 211 8.10 9.13 23.38
CA HIS A 211 8.87 10.11 22.60
C HIS A 211 8.67 11.50 23.22
N THR A 212 9.68 12.37 23.15
CA THR A 212 9.59 13.72 23.73
C THR A 212 10.32 14.72 22.84
N GLN A 213 9.66 15.83 22.53
CA GLN A 213 10.29 16.96 21.83
C GLN A 213 10.10 18.25 22.62
N GLY A 214 11.15 19.07 22.65
CA GLY A 214 11.15 20.39 23.30
C GLY A 214 10.83 21.50 22.31
N LEU A 215 10.03 22.47 22.74
CA LEU A 215 9.81 23.74 22.05
C LEU A 215 10.10 24.91 23.00
N ARG A 216 10.58 26.01 22.44
CA ARG A 216 11.03 27.20 23.18
C ARG A 216 10.21 28.40 22.74
N LEU A 217 9.58 29.07 23.70
CA LEU A 217 8.76 30.26 23.49
C LEU A 217 9.55 31.49 23.94
N VAL A 218 10.22 32.13 22.98
CA VAL A 218 11.12 33.27 23.21
C VAL A 218 10.33 34.57 23.17
N ASN A 219 10.45 35.43 24.19
CA ASN A 219 9.86 36.75 24.20
C ASN A 219 10.79 37.75 23.49
N VAL A 220 10.35 38.26 22.33
CA VAL A 220 11.09 39.24 21.52
C VAL A 220 10.60 40.68 21.72
N SER A 221 9.62 40.88 22.60
CA SER A 221 9.18 42.21 23.03
C SER A 221 10.10 42.82 24.11
N LYS A 222 9.85 44.08 24.44
CA LYS A 222 10.56 44.82 25.51
C LYS A 222 9.89 44.72 26.89
N PHE A 223 8.83 43.92 27.03
CA PHE A 223 8.02 43.83 28.25
C PHE A 223 7.77 42.37 28.65
N GLU A 224 7.19 42.15 29.83
CA GLU A 224 6.84 40.82 30.31
C GLU A 224 5.53 40.33 29.67
N ILE A 225 5.51 39.07 29.22
CA ILE A 225 4.34 38.44 28.59
C ILE A 225 3.90 37.23 29.41
N ARG A 226 2.60 37.15 29.68
CA ARG A 226 1.96 35.97 30.27
C ARG A 226 1.40 35.10 29.16
N LEU A 227 1.60 33.80 29.29
CA LEU A 227 1.18 32.78 28.36
C LEU A 227 0.01 31.98 28.95
N SER A 228 -0.83 31.39 28.10
CA SER A 228 -1.82 30.39 28.50
C SER A 228 -1.81 29.27 27.47
N VAL A 229 -1.24 28.13 27.85
CA VAL A 229 -1.15 26.94 27.00
C VAL A 229 -2.44 26.14 27.15
N ARG A 230 -3.06 25.82 26.02
CA ARG A 230 -4.10 24.80 25.90
C ARG A 230 -3.48 23.58 25.23
N PRO A 231 -3.46 22.40 25.89
CA PRO A 231 -2.83 21.19 25.36
C PRO A 231 -3.55 20.67 24.11
N PRO A 232 -2.94 19.72 23.38
CA PRO A 232 -3.57 18.95 22.32
C PRO A 232 -4.89 18.29 22.78
N ARG A 233 -5.72 17.89 21.81
CA ARG A 233 -6.99 17.19 22.05
C ARG A 233 -6.81 15.67 22.19
N ARG A 234 -5.73 15.15 21.61
CA ARG A 234 -5.32 13.75 21.65
C ARG A 234 -4.83 13.35 23.05
N ARG A 235 -5.12 12.12 23.47
CA ARG A 235 -4.66 11.51 24.74
C ARG A 235 -3.27 10.90 24.61
N GLU A 236 -2.87 10.68 23.36
CA GLU A 236 -1.58 10.19 22.90
C GLU A 236 -0.48 11.26 23.06
N LEU A 237 -0.87 12.54 23.25
CA LEU A 237 -0.01 13.70 23.44
C LEU A 237 -0.24 14.33 24.83
N ASP A 238 0.85 14.68 25.52
CA ASP A 238 0.84 15.39 26.81
C ASP A 238 1.87 16.53 26.82
N VAL A 239 1.77 17.48 27.75
CA VAL A 239 2.55 18.74 27.74
C VAL A 239 3.14 19.08 29.11
N GLU A 240 4.45 18.88 29.26
CA GLU A 240 5.21 19.32 30.44
C GLU A 240 5.65 20.79 30.30
N LEU A 241 5.42 21.57 31.37
CA LEU A 241 5.93 22.94 31.51
C LEU A 241 7.31 22.92 32.18
N CYS A 242 8.36 23.23 31.41
CA CYS A 242 9.73 23.17 31.89
C CYS A 242 10.18 24.52 32.48
N GLY A 243 10.19 24.62 33.80
CA GLY A 243 10.98 25.62 34.53
C GLY A 243 10.25 26.34 35.67
N PRO A 244 11.00 26.95 36.62
CA PRO A 244 10.46 27.48 37.87
C PRO A 244 9.66 28.79 37.72
N ARG A 245 9.68 29.43 36.55
CA ARG A 245 8.96 30.70 36.28
C ARG A 245 7.56 30.50 35.69
N GLY A 246 7.16 29.25 35.42
CA GLY A 246 5.86 28.92 34.85
C GLY A 246 5.61 29.63 33.51
N LEU A 247 4.36 30.05 33.29
CA LEU A 247 3.90 30.64 32.04
C LEU A 247 4.17 32.16 31.88
N THR A 248 5.16 32.72 32.57
CA THR A 248 5.48 34.16 32.45
C THR A 248 6.91 34.36 31.94
N VAL A 249 7.05 35.10 30.83
CA VAL A 249 8.32 35.26 30.10
C VAL A 249 8.70 36.74 30.06
N THR A 250 9.80 37.09 30.71
CA THR A 250 10.40 38.43 30.66
C THR A 250 11.03 38.72 29.30
N SER A 251 11.15 40.01 28.93
CA SER A 251 11.88 40.49 27.75
C SER A 251 13.19 39.73 27.50
N GLY A 252 13.36 39.12 26.33
CA GLY A 252 14.56 38.37 25.94
C GLY A 252 14.74 36.99 26.58
N ALA A 253 13.85 36.55 27.48
CA ALA A 253 13.86 35.20 28.04
C ALA A 253 13.04 34.23 27.17
N ALA A 254 13.10 32.94 27.51
CA ALA A 254 12.26 31.91 26.93
C ALA A 254 11.58 31.06 28.02
N ALA A 255 10.34 30.64 27.77
CA ALA A 255 9.75 29.48 28.44
C ALA A 255 10.04 28.22 27.63
N GLU A 256 10.27 27.10 28.30
CA GLU A 256 10.47 25.80 27.64
C GLU A 256 9.28 24.90 27.93
N LEU A 257 8.87 24.17 26.91
CA LEU A 257 7.71 23.28 26.90
C LEU A 257 8.18 21.97 26.27
N ARG A 258 7.79 20.83 26.87
CA ARG A 258 8.00 19.52 26.25
C ARG A 258 6.66 18.93 25.89
N VAL A 259 6.55 18.48 24.64
CA VAL A 259 5.44 17.64 24.21
C VAL A 259 5.92 16.20 24.30
N HIS A 260 5.20 15.39 25.07
CA HIS A 260 5.38 13.96 25.15
C HIS A 260 4.41 13.28 24.22
N PHE A 261 4.86 12.25 23.50
CA PHE A 261 4.04 11.45 22.60
C PHE A 261 4.19 9.97 22.92
N ARG A 262 3.08 9.31 23.25
CA ARG A 262 3.01 7.86 23.48
C ARG A 262 2.08 7.22 22.44
N PRO A 263 2.59 6.83 21.25
CA PRO A 263 1.80 6.20 20.20
C PRO A 263 1.18 4.87 20.66
N SER A 264 -0.12 4.72 20.44
CA SER A 264 -0.87 3.47 20.62
C SER A 264 -0.85 2.57 19.39
N ASP A 265 -0.70 3.16 18.20
CA ASP A 265 -0.64 2.48 16.91
C ASP A 265 0.19 3.31 15.90
N VAL A 266 0.31 2.83 14.66
CA VAL A 266 1.17 3.41 13.61
C VAL A 266 0.48 4.46 12.72
N ARG A 267 -0.79 4.79 12.96
CA ARG A 267 -1.54 5.71 12.09
C ARG A 267 -0.98 7.13 12.20
N ALA A 268 -0.95 7.82 11.06
CA ALA A 268 -0.61 9.24 11.03
C ALA A 268 -1.62 10.05 11.86
N LEU A 269 -1.10 10.84 12.80
CA LEU A 269 -1.86 11.68 13.71
C LEU A 269 -1.42 13.13 13.53
N SER A 270 -2.38 14.05 13.55
CA SER A 270 -2.12 15.48 13.62
C SER A 270 -3.00 16.13 14.70
N ASP A 271 -2.42 17.11 15.39
CA ASP A 271 -3.10 17.95 16.37
C ASP A 271 -2.40 19.33 16.43
N THR A 272 -2.86 20.21 17.32
CA THR A 272 -2.32 21.56 17.49
C THR A 272 -2.17 21.91 18.96
N LEU A 273 -0.99 22.38 19.36
CA LEU A 273 -0.79 23.06 20.63
C LEU A 273 -1.21 24.52 20.46
N LEU A 274 -2.10 25.01 21.33
CA LEU A 274 -2.63 26.37 21.26
C LEU A 274 -2.03 27.21 22.39
N ILE A 275 -1.25 28.24 22.03
CA ILE A 275 -0.54 29.10 22.97
C ILE A 275 -1.15 30.50 22.87
N ARG A 276 -1.89 30.89 23.91
CA ARG A 276 -2.39 32.27 24.02
C ARG A 276 -1.36 33.18 24.64
N VAL A 277 -1.31 34.42 24.19
CA VAL A 277 -0.43 35.47 24.74
C VAL A 277 -1.25 36.59 25.36
N SER A 278 -0.76 37.18 26.45
CA SER A 278 -1.44 38.32 27.09
C SER A 278 -1.37 39.61 26.25
N MET A 279 -0.40 39.71 25.34
CA MET A 279 -0.24 40.78 24.38
C MET A 279 0.40 40.26 23.09
N GLY A 280 -0.09 40.73 21.94
CA GLY A 280 0.29 40.25 20.62
C GLY A 280 -0.70 39.25 20.06
N ARG A 281 -0.22 38.43 19.11
CA ARG A 281 -1.00 37.41 18.39
C ARG A 281 -0.93 36.04 19.09
N ASP A 282 -2.04 35.31 19.14
CA ASP A 282 -2.06 33.91 19.60
C ASP A 282 -1.34 32.96 18.62
N PHE A 283 -0.63 31.96 19.13
CA PHE A 283 0.15 31.00 18.35
C PHE A 283 -0.50 29.62 18.30
N VAL A 284 -0.36 28.98 17.13
CA VAL A 284 -0.74 27.58 16.89
C VAL A 284 0.53 26.85 16.47
N VAL A 285 0.96 25.86 17.25
CA VAL A 285 2.10 25.00 16.88
C VAL A 285 1.52 23.69 16.35
N PRO A 286 1.68 23.39 15.05
CA PRO A 286 1.28 22.10 14.49
C PRO A 286 2.08 20.97 15.14
N ILE A 287 1.40 19.86 15.43
CA ILE A 287 2.04 18.60 15.82
C ILE A 287 1.66 17.56 14.77
N ALA A 288 2.66 16.99 14.12
CA ALA A 288 2.51 15.85 13.21
C ALA A 288 3.23 14.64 13.80
N CYS A 289 2.59 13.47 13.76
CA CYS A 289 3.15 12.21 14.19
C CYS A 289 2.92 11.19 13.08
N TYR A 290 3.98 10.70 12.43
CA TYR A 290 3.84 9.77 11.30
C TYR A 290 5.06 8.87 11.07
N MET A 291 4.80 7.71 10.46
CA MET A 291 5.83 6.87 9.84
C MET A 291 6.11 7.37 8.42
N GLN A 292 7.37 7.47 8.00
CA GLN A 292 7.73 7.78 6.62
C GLN A 292 7.57 6.57 5.70
N PRO A 293 7.07 6.78 4.47
CA PRO A 293 7.16 5.86 3.35
C PRO A 293 8.43 4.99 3.24
N PRO A 294 8.52 3.71 3.66
CA PRO A 294 9.77 2.98 3.53
C PRO A 294 9.93 2.50 2.08
N ILE A 295 10.95 3.02 1.40
CA ILE A 295 11.21 2.69 -0.01
C ILE A 295 11.89 1.33 -0.07
N LEU A 296 11.21 0.36 -0.69
CA LEU A 296 11.77 -0.96 -1.00
C LEU A 296 12.19 -1.02 -2.48
N ASP A 297 13.50 -1.07 -2.72
CA ASP A 297 14.05 -1.43 -4.02
C ASP A 297 14.22 -2.95 -4.10
N ILE A 298 13.80 -3.53 -5.22
CA ILE A 298 13.96 -4.96 -5.50
C ILE A 298 14.93 -5.08 -6.68
N LEU A 299 16.17 -5.43 -6.38
CA LEU A 299 17.25 -5.52 -7.38
C LEU A 299 17.47 -6.99 -7.74
N ILE A 300 17.31 -7.34 -9.01
CA ILE A 300 17.82 -8.61 -9.55
C ILE A 300 19.27 -8.35 -10.00
N PRO A 301 20.30 -8.93 -9.36
CA PRO A 301 21.66 -8.95 -9.90
C PRO A 301 21.71 -9.79 -11.18
N SER A 302 21.49 -9.13 -12.31
CA SER A 302 21.50 -9.73 -13.65
C SER A 302 22.86 -10.32 -14.01
N VAL A 303 22.99 -11.64 -13.94
CA VAL A 303 24.14 -12.38 -14.51
C VAL A 303 24.19 -12.20 -16.05
N THR A 304 23.07 -11.82 -16.67
CA THR A 304 22.88 -11.64 -18.12
C THR A 304 22.64 -10.18 -18.54
N SER A 305 23.15 -9.18 -17.80
CA SER A 305 23.17 -7.79 -18.32
C SER A 305 24.26 -7.54 -19.37
N SER A 306 25.02 -8.58 -19.73
CA SER A 306 25.79 -8.65 -20.97
C SER A 306 24.90 -9.20 -22.09
N VAL A 307 24.73 -8.43 -23.18
CA VAL A 307 23.99 -8.80 -24.41
C VAL A 307 22.48 -9.03 -24.15
N LEU A 308 21.58 -8.07 -24.39
CA LEU A 308 21.15 -7.74 -25.77
C LEU A 308 20.72 -6.27 -26.00
N SER A 309 20.64 -5.40 -24.98
CA SER A 309 19.99 -4.08 -25.11
C SER A 309 20.81 -2.86 -24.63
N CYS A 310 22.08 -3.02 -24.28
CA CYS A 310 22.97 -1.89 -23.95
C CYS A 310 23.73 -1.38 -25.19
N ARG A 311 23.15 -0.40 -25.90
CA ARG A 311 23.83 0.29 -27.01
C ARG A 311 24.90 1.22 -26.44
N ALA A 312 26.18 0.83 -26.55
CA ALA A 312 27.30 1.58 -26.00
C ALA A 312 27.28 3.05 -26.47
N GLY A 313 27.08 3.98 -25.53
CA GLY A 313 26.94 5.41 -25.80
C GLY A 313 25.67 6.06 -25.23
N SER A 314 24.65 5.30 -24.81
CA SER A 314 23.57 5.88 -23.99
C SER A 314 24.10 6.26 -22.61
N PRO A 315 23.85 7.49 -22.10
CA PRO A 315 24.17 7.82 -20.71
C PRO A 315 23.42 6.86 -19.76
N GLN A 316 23.98 6.66 -18.57
CA GLN A 316 23.44 5.74 -17.57
C GLN A 316 21.95 5.99 -17.36
N CYS A 317 21.09 5.06 -17.77
CA CYS A 317 19.73 5.03 -17.26
C CYS A 317 19.85 4.87 -15.74
N PRO A 318 19.25 5.76 -14.93
CA PRO A 318 19.16 5.52 -13.50
C PRO A 318 18.45 4.19 -13.26
N PRO A 319 18.74 3.48 -12.16
CA PRO A 319 17.95 2.31 -11.78
C PRO A 319 16.47 2.70 -11.78
N GLN A 320 15.62 1.88 -12.41
CA GLN A 320 14.18 2.12 -12.50
C GLN A 320 13.53 1.86 -11.13
N HIS A 321 13.72 2.80 -10.21
CA HIS A 321 13.10 2.79 -8.89
C HIS A 321 11.58 2.66 -9.04
N GLY A 322 11.01 1.62 -8.44
CA GLY A 322 9.55 1.51 -8.28
C GLY A 322 8.80 0.63 -9.30
N SER A 323 9.44 -0.27 -10.05
CA SER A 323 8.68 -1.28 -10.80
C SER A 323 7.99 -2.27 -9.84
N ASP A 324 6.66 -2.27 -9.78
CA ASP A 324 5.82 -3.23 -9.03
C ASP A 324 5.77 -4.62 -9.71
N VAL A 325 6.81 -4.97 -10.46
CA VAL A 325 6.91 -6.17 -11.30
C VAL A 325 8.28 -6.81 -11.09
N LEU A 326 8.29 -8.11 -10.79
CA LEU A 326 9.48 -8.97 -10.71
C LEU A 326 9.46 -9.97 -11.87
N GLU A 327 10.16 -9.65 -12.96
CA GLU A 327 10.26 -10.52 -14.12
C GLU A 327 11.42 -11.51 -13.97
N LEU A 328 11.13 -12.80 -14.08
CA LEU A 328 12.10 -13.90 -14.04
C LEU A 328 12.52 -14.38 -15.45
N GLY A 329 11.95 -13.75 -16.49
CA GLY A 329 12.18 -14.04 -17.91
C GLY A 329 11.57 -15.36 -18.40
N ALA A 330 11.97 -15.77 -19.60
CA ALA A 330 11.52 -17.01 -20.24
C ALA A 330 12.47 -18.19 -19.97
N ARG A 331 11.93 -19.38 -19.62
CA ARG A 331 12.71 -20.61 -19.37
C ARG A 331 11.98 -21.88 -19.85
N LEU A 332 12.71 -22.98 -19.99
CA LEU A 332 12.17 -24.26 -20.46
C LEU A 332 11.14 -24.85 -19.48
N LEU A 333 10.06 -25.40 -20.01
CA LEU A 333 9.05 -26.11 -19.22
C LEU A 333 9.65 -27.34 -18.50
N GLY A 334 9.48 -27.39 -17.18
CA GLY A 334 9.93 -28.48 -16.32
C GLY A 334 11.29 -28.26 -15.64
N ASP A 335 12.09 -27.30 -16.09
CA ASP A 335 13.23 -26.78 -15.32
C ASP A 335 12.74 -25.86 -14.19
N VAL A 336 13.52 -25.76 -13.11
CA VAL A 336 13.25 -24.83 -12.00
C VAL A 336 14.08 -23.57 -12.21
N HIS A 337 13.42 -22.44 -12.42
CA HIS A 337 14.11 -21.14 -12.44
C HIS A 337 14.46 -20.71 -11.00
N CYS A 338 15.58 -19.99 -10.84
CA CYS A 338 16.01 -19.38 -9.60
C CYS A 338 16.69 -18.02 -9.89
N ALA A 339 15.99 -16.92 -9.65
CA ALA A 339 16.61 -15.59 -9.59
C ALA A 339 17.11 -15.33 -8.17
N ARG A 340 18.36 -14.90 -8.00
CA ARG A 340 18.79 -14.23 -6.77
C ARG A 340 18.21 -12.82 -6.78
N VAL A 341 17.79 -12.33 -5.62
CA VAL A 341 17.16 -11.02 -5.44
C VAL A 341 17.85 -10.31 -4.28
N LEU A 342 18.00 -9.00 -4.35
CA LEU A 342 18.44 -8.15 -3.25
C LEU A 342 17.29 -7.20 -2.90
N LEU A 343 16.79 -7.33 -1.68
CA LEU A 343 15.71 -6.53 -1.12
C LEU A 343 16.37 -5.39 -0.33
N HIS A 344 16.38 -4.18 -0.89
CA HIS A 344 17.04 -3.01 -0.31
C HIS A 344 16.02 -2.04 0.28
N CYS A 345 16.26 -1.58 1.50
CA CYS A 345 15.52 -0.47 2.10
C CYS A 345 16.46 0.44 2.88
N ALA A 346 16.34 1.76 2.67
CA ALA A 346 17.10 2.74 3.45
C ALA A 346 16.54 2.92 4.88
N SER A 347 15.28 2.54 5.14
CA SER A 347 14.62 2.71 6.44
C SER A 347 14.98 1.60 7.42
N ASP A 348 15.63 1.98 8.51
CA ASP A 348 16.02 1.13 9.65
C ASP A 348 14.82 0.61 10.47
N HIS A 349 13.81 1.45 10.67
CA HIS A 349 12.55 1.18 11.37
C HIS A 349 11.55 0.32 10.57
N ALA A 350 11.86 -0.01 9.32
CA ALA A 350 10.98 -0.78 8.45
C ALA A 350 11.14 -2.28 8.69
N ALA A 351 10.01 -2.97 8.84
CA ALA A 351 9.88 -4.39 8.59
C ALA A 351 8.92 -4.61 7.42
N PHE A 352 9.08 -5.73 6.73
CA PHE A 352 8.32 -6.10 5.54
C PHE A 352 7.82 -7.54 5.63
N PHE A 353 6.66 -7.78 5.05
CA PHE A 353 6.03 -9.10 4.99
C PHE A 353 5.38 -9.30 3.62
N MET A 354 5.65 -10.43 2.98
CA MET A 354 5.03 -10.79 1.70
C MET A 354 3.92 -11.82 1.90
N LEU A 355 2.80 -11.61 1.22
CA LEU A 355 1.67 -12.55 1.11
C LEU A 355 1.21 -12.64 -0.35
N THR A 356 0.44 -13.68 -0.70
CA THR A 356 -0.37 -13.64 -1.93
C THR A 356 -1.54 -12.68 -1.76
N GLU A 357 -2.06 -12.19 -2.89
CA GLU A 357 -3.28 -11.38 -2.88
C GLU A 357 -4.48 -12.13 -2.28
N ASP A 358 -4.63 -13.43 -2.58
CA ASP A 358 -5.67 -14.28 -2.00
C ASP A 358 -5.55 -14.38 -0.46
N ALA A 359 -4.33 -14.65 0.05
CA ALA A 359 -4.06 -14.77 1.48
C ALA A 359 -4.30 -13.46 2.25
N TRP A 360 -3.99 -12.32 1.62
CA TRP A 360 -4.32 -11.00 2.15
C TRP A 360 -5.83 -10.76 2.24
N VAL A 361 -6.60 -11.16 1.23
CA VAL A 361 -8.07 -10.98 1.20
C VAL A 361 -8.81 -11.99 2.09
N SER A 362 -8.27 -13.20 2.26
CA SER A 362 -8.83 -14.24 3.14
C SER A 362 -8.41 -14.11 4.62
N PHE A 363 -7.40 -13.27 4.91
CA PHE A 363 -6.71 -13.19 6.20
C PHE A 363 -6.11 -14.53 6.67
N THR A 364 -5.65 -15.37 5.73
CA THR A 364 -4.95 -16.63 6.05
C THR A 364 -3.45 -16.56 5.73
N LEU A 365 -2.69 -17.53 6.24
CA LEU A 365 -1.24 -17.62 6.04
C LEU A 365 -0.82 -18.89 5.26
N ASP A 366 -1.77 -19.54 4.59
CA ASP A 366 -1.57 -20.84 3.92
C ASP A 366 -0.56 -20.79 2.76
N CYS A 367 -0.25 -19.59 2.26
CA CYS A 367 0.81 -19.36 1.29
C CYS A 367 2.23 -19.43 1.89
N LEU A 368 2.40 -19.55 3.21
CA LEU A 368 3.72 -19.56 3.85
C LEU A 368 4.26 -20.99 4.06
N SER A 369 5.48 -21.23 3.61
CA SER A 369 6.21 -22.45 3.94
C SER A 369 6.82 -22.39 5.34
N SER A 370 7.08 -23.56 5.93
CA SER A 370 7.84 -23.70 7.19
C SER A 370 9.30 -23.21 7.12
N ARG A 371 9.78 -22.77 5.95
CA ARG A 371 11.09 -22.14 5.74
C ARG A 371 11.02 -20.62 5.60
N GLY A 372 9.86 -20.01 5.89
CA GLY A 372 9.65 -18.58 5.75
C GLY A 372 9.70 -18.10 4.30
N SER A 373 9.05 -18.83 3.38
CA SER A 373 8.92 -18.45 1.97
C SER A 373 7.45 -18.37 1.55
N VAL A 374 7.08 -17.38 0.74
CA VAL A 374 5.75 -17.29 0.12
C VAL A 374 5.69 -18.24 -1.07
N VAL A 375 4.60 -18.99 -1.20
CA VAL A 375 4.27 -19.86 -2.32
C VAL A 375 3.05 -19.27 -3.04
N ALA A 376 3.18 -19.01 -4.33
CA ALA A 376 2.18 -18.31 -5.13
C ALA A 376 2.01 -19.01 -6.49
N GLY A 377 1.16 -20.04 -6.53
CA GLY A 377 1.01 -20.91 -7.70
C GLY A 377 2.34 -21.58 -8.07
N PRO A 378 2.92 -21.33 -9.27
CA PRO A 378 4.21 -21.88 -9.67
C PRO A 378 5.42 -21.17 -9.03
N PHE A 379 5.22 -20.05 -8.35
CA PHE A 379 6.30 -19.22 -7.79
C PHE A 379 6.56 -19.53 -6.31
N VAL A 380 7.82 -19.38 -5.89
CA VAL A 380 8.23 -19.37 -4.47
C VAL A 380 9.17 -18.20 -4.24
N LEU A 381 8.96 -17.40 -3.20
CA LEU A 381 9.80 -16.23 -2.87
C LEU A 381 10.28 -16.30 -1.42
N TRP A 382 11.56 -16.01 -1.19
CA TRP A 382 12.20 -15.99 0.13
C TRP A 382 13.13 -14.78 0.27
N PRO A 383 13.25 -14.16 1.46
CA PRO A 383 12.44 -14.42 2.64
C PRO A 383 11.04 -13.82 2.54
N ALA A 384 10.06 -14.45 3.19
CA ALA A 384 8.69 -13.92 3.33
C ALA A 384 8.60 -12.75 4.31
N TRP A 385 9.56 -12.65 5.24
CA TRP A 385 9.64 -11.60 6.25
C TRP A 385 11.09 -11.13 6.42
N TRP A 386 11.28 -9.82 6.59
CA TRP A 386 12.56 -9.24 7.01
C TRP A 386 12.35 -7.90 7.72
N SER A 387 13.34 -7.46 8.49
CA SER A 387 13.31 -6.21 9.25
C SER A 387 14.68 -5.56 9.32
N GLY A 388 14.71 -4.24 9.36
CA GLY A 388 15.93 -3.44 9.35
C GLY A 388 16.28 -2.92 7.96
N GLY A 389 17.06 -1.84 7.95
CA GLY A 389 17.57 -1.22 6.73
C GLY A 389 18.81 -1.93 6.16
N GLY A 390 19.25 -1.48 4.99
CA GLY A 390 20.33 -2.09 4.22
C GLY A 390 19.80 -3.07 3.18
N VAL A 391 20.56 -4.14 2.92
CA VAL A 391 20.28 -5.10 1.84
C VAL A 391 20.10 -6.51 2.39
N VAL A 392 18.90 -7.06 2.22
CA VAL A 392 18.58 -8.46 2.53
C VAL A 392 18.72 -9.30 1.26
N ARG A 393 19.40 -10.45 1.36
CA ARG A 393 19.50 -11.41 0.26
C ARG A 393 18.23 -12.26 0.20
N GLY A 394 17.64 -12.37 -0.97
CA GLY A 394 16.49 -13.20 -1.25
C GLY A 394 16.65 -14.03 -2.52
N CYS A 395 15.65 -14.87 -2.80
CA CYS A 395 15.55 -15.70 -3.99
C CYS A 395 14.09 -15.78 -4.45
N ALA A 396 13.88 -15.79 -5.76
CA ALA A 396 12.60 -16.04 -6.40
C ALA A 396 12.73 -17.24 -7.35
N TRP A 397 11.98 -18.30 -7.07
CA TRP A 397 11.91 -19.51 -7.88
C TRP A 397 10.62 -19.55 -8.69
N CYS A 398 10.68 -20.19 -9.85
CA CYS A 398 9.49 -20.57 -10.61
C CYS A 398 9.61 -22.02 -11.09
N ARG A 399 8.54 -22.81 -10.91
CA ARG A 399 8.37 -24.16 -11.43
C ARG A 399 7.03 -24.26 -12.14
N ALA A 400 6.99 -23.73 -13.36
CA ALA A 400 5.81 -23.76 -14.21
C ALA A 400 5.33 -25.20 -14.50
N PRO A 401 4.03 -25.52 -14.29
CA PRO A 401 3.46 -26.84 -14.61
C PRO A 401 2.97 -26.97 -16.07
N ARG A 402 2.90 -25.86 -16.81
CA ARG A 402 2.45 -25.78 -18.22
C ARG A 402 3.18 -24.67 -18.95
N ALA A 403 3.19 -24.72 -20.28
CA ALA A 403 3.77 -23.68 -21.12
C ALA A 403 2.99 -22.35 -21.08
N GLY A 404 3.63 -21.27 -21.53
CA GLY A 404 3.11 -19.91 -21.60
C GLY A 404 3.44 -19.05 -20.38
N LEU A 405 2.94 -17.81 -20.39
CA LEU A 405 3.15 -16.82 -19.34
C LEU A 405 2.44 -17.22 -18.03
N HIS A 406 3.18 -17.17 -16.93
CA HIS A 406 2.68 -17.28 -15.57
C HIS A 406 2.80 -15.94 -14.86
N ALA A 407 1.81 -15.61 -14.05
CA ALA A 407 1.77 -14.42 -13.22
C ALA A 407 1.24 -14.76 -11.83
N ALA A 408 1.75 -14.09 -10.80
CA ALA A 408 1.19 -14.11 -9.46
C ALA A 408 1.17 -12.69 -8.88
N ALA A 409 0.09 -12.34 -8.19
CA ALA A 409 -0.03 -11.07 -7.46
C ALA A 409 0.32 -11.28 -5.98
N LEU A 410 1.30 -10.53 -5.49
CA LEU A 410 1.71 -10.49 -4.10
C LEU A 410 1.41 -9.12 -3.49
N ARG A 411 1.20 -9.11 -2.17
CA ARG A 411 1.15 -7.91 -1.35
C ARG A 411 2.40 -7.85 -0.50
N VAL A 412 3.14 -6.75 -0.60
CA VAL A 412 4.22 -6.41 0.33
C VAL A 412 3.64 -5.47 1.38
N LEU A 413 3.43 -5.98 2.58
CA LEU A 413 3.03 -5.20 3.76
C LEU A 413 4.29 -4.63 4.42
N SER A 414 4.18 -3.46 5.06
CA SER A 414 5.22 -2.91 5.92
C SER A 414 4.71 -2.57 7.32
N SER A 415 5.61 -2.61 8.32
CA SER A 415 5.35 -2.17 9.70
C SER A 415 4.82 -0.74 9.80
N THR A 416 5.06 0.09 8.79
CA THR A 416 4.55 1.47 8.66
C THR A 416 3.08 1.55 8.21
N ALA A 417 2.35 0.44 8.18
CA ALA A 417 1.00 0.28 7.61
C ALA A 417 0.87 0.66 6.12
N VAL A 418 1.97 0.59 5.38
CA VAL A 418 1.96 0.74 3.91
C VAL A 418 1.89 -0.64 3.25
N ILE A 419 1.11 -0.72 2.17
CA ILE A 419 0.90 -1.92 1.36
C ILE A 419 1.26 -1.59 -0.09
N ARG A 420 2.10 -2.42 -0.71
CA ARG A 420 2.52 -2.28 -2.11
C ARG A 420 2.19 -3.56 -2.89
N HIS A 421 1.92 -3.41 -4.19
CA HIS A 421 1.73 -4.53 -5.10
C HIS A 421 3.08 -5.08 -5.56
N LEU A 422 3.17 -6.39 -5.81
CA LEU A 422 4.31 -7.00 -6.49
C LEU A 422 3.81 -8.12 -7.39
N HIS A 423 3.88 -7.91 -8.70
CA HIS A 423 3.51 -8.89 -9.71
C HIS A 423 4.73 -9.70 -10.13
N VAL A 424 4.74 -11.01 -9.86
CA VAL A 424 5.83 -11.90 -10.25
C VAL A 424 5.48 -12.56 -11.58
N LEU A 425 6.37 -12.43 -12.58
CA LEU A 425 6.15 -12.91 -13.95
C LEU A 425 7.25 -13.89 -14.37
N ALA A 426 6.87 -14.95 -15.10
CA ALA A 426 7.80 -15.85 -15.79
C ALA A 426 7.12 -16.48 -17.01
N ASP A 427 7.84 -16.61 -18.12
CA ASP A 427 7.35 -17.35 -19.29
C ASP A 427 7.94 -18.77 -19.34
N SER A 428 7.12 -19.74 -19.74
CA SER A 428 7.50 -21.15 -19.79
C SER A 428 7.42 -21.69 -21.22
N LEU A 429 8.59 -21.87 -21.83
CA LEU A 429 8.73 -22.29 -23.22
C LEU A 429 8.72 -23.82 -23.31
N LEU A 430 7.78 -24.36 -24.10
CA LEU A 430 7.78 -25.76 -24.51
C LEU A 430 8.25 -25.88 -25.97
N PHE A 431 9.49 -26.34 -26.13
CA PHE A 431 9.99 -26.75 -27.43
C PHE A 431 9.50 -28.16 -27.74
N LYS A 432 8.75 -28.30 -28.83
CA LYS A 432 8.44 -29.59 -29.45
C LYS A 432 9.51 -29.90 -30.52
N PRO A 433 9.69 -31.17 -30.94
CA PRO A 433 10.56 -31.50 -32.08
C PRO A 433 10.21 -30.74 -33.36
N GLU A 434 8.92 -30.51 -33.62
CA GLU A 434 8.41 -29.71 -34.75
C GLU A 434 8.76 -28.21 -34.70
N HIS A 435 9.37 -27.72 -33.61
CA HIS A 435 9.86 -26.34 -33.49
C HIS A 435 11.38 -26.22 -33.70
N LEU A 436 12.10 -27.32 -33.99
CA LEU A 436 13.57 -27.35 -34.09
C LEU A 436 14.03 -27.71 -35.51
N THR A 437 14.08 -26.71 -36.40
CA THR A 437 14.71 -26.85 -37.72
C THR A 437 16.24 -26.86 -37.57
N ILE A 438 16.85 -28.04 -37.63
CA ILE A 438 18.31 -28.18 -37.66
C ILE A 438 18.79 -28.20 -39.12
N GLU A 439 19.20 -27.05 -39.64
CA GLU A 439 19.86 -26.96 -40.95
C GLU A 439 21.29 -27.51 -40.86
N VAL A 440 21.49 -28.74 -41.33
CA VAL A 440 22.82 -29.35 -41.42
C VAL A 440 23.45 -28.96 -42.76
N THR A 441 24.22 -27.88 -42.77
CA THR A 441 24.99 -27.43 -43.95
C THR A 441 26.16 -28.38 -44.22
N ILE A 442 25.91 -29.42 -45.02
CA ILE A 442 26.93 -30.41 -45.41
C ILE A 442 27.87 -29.78 -46.45
N ASN A 443 28.87 -29.03 -45.97
CA ASN A 443 29.99 -28.52 -46.76
C ASN A 443 31.01 -29.64 -47.10
N CYS A 444 30.53 -30.74 -47.68
CA CYS A 444 31.33 -31.94 -47.96
C CYS A 444 31.36 -32.34 -49.45
N ILE A 445 31.21 -31.37 -50.35
CA ILE A 445 31.68 -31.48 -51.75
C ILE A 445 32.52 -30.23 -52.05
N ASN A 446 33.84 -30.43 -52.18
CA ASN A 446 34.78 -29.65 -53.03
C ASN A 446 36.23 -30.14 -52.85
N TYR A 447 36.60 -30.60 -51.65
CA TYR A 447 37.96 -31.11 -51.33
C TYR A 447 38.39 -32.40 -52.06
N MET A 448 37.60 -32.91 -53.00
CA MET A 448 37.89 -34.08 -53.84
C MET A 448 38.22 -33.73 -55.30
N GLN A 449 38.20 -32.45 -55.70
CA GLN A 449 38.58 -32.04 -57.07
C GLN A 449 40.06 -31.65 -57.24
N GLU A 450 40.79 -31.29 -56.18
CA GLU A 450 42.22 -30.96 -56.27
C GLU A 450 43.15 -32.19 -56.29
N LEU A 451 42.62 -33.41 -56.10
CA LEU A 451 43.39 -34.67 -56.11
C LEU A 451 43.29 -35.46 -57.42
N TYR A 452 42.69 -34.89 -58.47
CA TYR A 452 42.60 -35.50 -59.80
C TYR A 452 43.01 -34.54 -60.93
N LEU A 453 44.27 -34.14 -60.90
CA LEU A 453 45.00 -33.57 -62.05
C LEU A 453 46.23 -34.46 -62.34
N PRO A 454 46.22 -35.29 -63.40
CA PRO A 454 47.44 -35.87 -63.94
C PRO A 454 48.25 -34.80 -64.73
N GLU A 455 49.51 -35.14 -65.02
CA GLU A 455 50.47 -34.30 -65.78
C GLU A 455 50.06 -34.04 -67.24
#